data_AF-A0A928SQJ9-F1
#
_entry.id   AF-A0A928SQJ9-F1
#
_cell.length_a   1.000
_cell.length_b   1.000
_cell.length_c   1.000
_cell.angle_alpha   90.00
_cell.angle_beta   90.00
_cell.angle_gamma   90.00
#
_symmetry.space_group_name_H-M   'P 1'
#
loop_
_entity.id
_entity.type
_entity.pdbx_description
1 polymer ?
#
loop_
_entity_poly.entity_id
_entity_poly.type
_entity_poly.pdbx_seq_one_letter_code
_entity_poly.pdbx_strand_id
1 'polypeptide(L)'
;MSERPPACACLQALLERQGYRELAAAQLFSSGVALAPTLDEKQMLARHCLDELEHFEIIATLLEEQGGGDLMSRVSPRVAELPSPETWLEMVVVGILFDRAVYYQLRAYAAAPDARVAELAVRVIADEQEHIAASQAALRDLGKREPDFVHRLSTAVDRWLPTSLACFDDEALPACPAGPHVSSEARDVALRTYRESLAELLGPQGVSPERFLAK
;
A
#
# COMPACT_ATOMS: atom_id res chain seq x y z
N MET A 1 -3.09 36.35 -4.57
CA MET A 1 -3.23 35.20 -5.49
C MET A 1 -1.86 34.57 -5.59
N SER A 2 -1.62 33.44 -4.92
CA SER A 2 -0.35 32.72 -5.03
C SER A 2 -0.26 32.16 -6.46
N GLU A 3 0.84 32.41 -7.16
CA GLU A 3 1.09 31.81 -8.48
C GLU A 3 1.03 30.28 -8.34
N ARG A 4 0.29 29.65 -9.25
CA ARG A 4 0.18 28.19 -9.29
C ARG A 4 1.57 27.66 -9.69
N PRO A 5 2.20 26.76 -8.90
CA PRO A 5 3.53 26.27 -9.23
C PRO A 5 3.53 25.62 -10.62
N PRO A 6 4.63 25.73 -11.38
CA PRO A 6 4.73 25.13 -12.70
C PRO A 6 4.54 23.61 -12.61
N ALA A 7 3.79 23.04 -13.56
CA ALA A 7 3.53 21.61 -13.62
C ALA A 7 4.84 20.82 -13.63
N CYS A 8 4.98 19.88 -12.69
CA CYS A 8 6.12 18.99 -12.58
C CYS A 8 5.72 17.56 -12.96
N ALA A 9 6.19 17.07 -14.11
CA ALA A 9 5.87 15.72 -14.59
C ALA A 9 6.31 14.62 -13.62
N CYS A 10 7.44 14.82 -12.92
CA CYS A 10 7.90 13.90 -11.88
C CYS A 10 6.91 13.80 -10.71
N LEU A 11 6.43 14.95 -10.23
CA LEU A 11 5.47 15.02 -9.14
C LEU A 11 4.11 14.45 -9.55
N GLN A 12 3.64 14.75 -10.77
CA GLN A 12 2.40 14.16 -11.30
C GLN A 12 2.48 12.64 -11.38
N ALA A 13 3.59 12.09 -11.86
CA ALA A 13 3.81 10.64 -11.91
C ALA A 13 3.86 10.01 -10.51
N LEU A 14 4.47 10.69 -9.53
CA LEU A 14 4.50 10.25 -8.15
C LEU A 14 3.09 10.24 -7.53
N LEU A 15 2.31 11.31 -7.71
CA LEU A 15 0.94 11.41 -7.22
C LEU A 15 0.03 10.37 -7.89
N GLU A 16 0.19 10.11 -9.18
CA GLU A 16 -0.55 9.04 -9.87
C GLU A 16 -0.24 7.66 -9.30
N ARG A 17 1.03 7.37 -9.01
CA ARG A 17 1.46 6.11 -8.38
C ARG A 17 0.93 5.96 -6.96
N GLN A 18 0.92 7.04 -6.16
CA GLN A 18 0.34 7.01 -4.83
C GLN A 18 -1.18 6.83 -4.91
N GLY A 19 -1.85 7.58 -5.79
CA GLY A 19 -3.29 7.48 -6.01
C GLY A 19 -3.73 6.09 -6.46
N TYR A 20 -2.92 5.41 -7.28
CA TYR A 20 -3.17 4.01 -7.62
C TYR A 20 -3.21 3.11 -6.38
N ARG A 21 -2.31 3.31 -5.41
CA ARG A 21 -2.23 2.49 -4.19
C ARG A 21 -3.43 2.70 -3.30
N GLU A 22 -3.85 3.95 -3.07
CA GLU A 22 -4.99 4.21 -2.20
C GLU A 22 -6.29 3.67 -2.84
N LEU A 23 -6.46 3.85 -4.16
CA LEU A 23 -7.64 3.30 -4.84
C LEU A 23 -7.60 1.76 -4.91
N ALA A 24 -6.41 1.17 -5.06
CA ALA A 24 -6.20 -0.27 -5.00
C ALA A 24 -6.55 -0.82 -3.61
N ALA A 25 -6.06 -0.18 -2.54
CA ALA A 25 -6.37 -0.52 -1.16
C ALA A 25 -7.89 -0.45 -0.94
N ALA A 26 -8.53 0.68 -1.27
CA ALA A 26 -9.98 0.84 -1.15
C ALA A 26 -10.77 -0.30 -1.86
N GLN A 27 -10.36 -0.67 -3.08
CA GLN A 27 -10.96 -1.78 -3.82
C GLN A 27 -10.77 -3.14 -3.12
N LEU A 28 -9.56 -3.42 -2.62
CA LEU A 28 -9.27 -4.67 -1.91
C LEU A 28 -10.04 -4.74 -0.58
N PHE A 29 -10.00 -3.69 0.24
CA PHE A 29 -10.65 -3.66 1.56
C PHE A 29 -12.17 -3.65 1.47
N SER A 30 -12.76 -2.97 0.48
CA SER A 30 -14.20 -3.04 0.23
C SER A 30 -14.65 -4.47 -0.12
N SER A 31 -13.88 -5.20 -0.94
CA SER A 31 -14.16 -6.61 -1.22
C SER A 31 -14.01 -7.50 0.03
N GLY A 32 -13.07 -7.16 0.90
CA GLY A 32 -12.82 -7.82 2.18
C GLY A 32 -14.01 -7.77 3.15
N VAL A 33 -14.85 -6.72 3.08
CA VAL A 33 -16.04 -6.59 3.93
C VAL A 33 -16.96 -7.80 3.78
N ALA A 34 -17.11 -8.35 2.58
CA ALA A 34 -17.93 -9.55 2.38
C ALA A 34 -17.31 -10.79 3.05
N LEU A 35 -15.98 -10.88 3.06
CA LEU A 35 -15.20 -12.04 3.53
C LEU A 35 -15.01 -12.08 5.05
N ALA A 36 -15.01 -10.93 5.73
CA ALA A 36 -14.81 -10.84 7.17
C ALA A 36 -15.83 -11.68 7.96
N PRO A 37 -15.39 -12.52 8.92
CA PRO A 37 -16.27 -13.46 9.61
C PRO A 37 -17.09 -12.81 10.73
N THR A 38 -16.66 -11.68 11.28
CA THR A 38 -17.37 -10.97 12.37
C THR A 38 -17.84 -9.58 11.95
N LEU A 39 -18.85 -9.04 12.66
CA LEU A 39 -19.32 -7.68 12.45
C LEU A 39 -18.22 -6.65 12.70
N ASP A 40 -17.41 -6.85 13.74
CA ASP A 40 -16.33 -5.93 14.10
C ASP A 40 -15.26 -5.87 12.99
N GLU A 41 -14.88 -7.00 12.42
CA GLU A 41 -13.97 -7.05 11.27
C GLU A 41 -14.59 -6.41 10.02
N LYS A 42 -15.90 -6.61 9.77
CA LYS A 42 -16.61 -5.93 8.67
C LYS A 42 -16.59 -4.41 8.83
N GLN A 43 -16.84 -3.91 10.04
CA GLN A 43 -16.82 -2.49 10.36
C GLN A 43 -15.40 -1.91 10.30
N MET A 44 -14.40 -2.68 10.71
CA MET A 44 -12.99 -2.28 10.58
C MET A 44 -12.59 -2.13 9.11
N LEU A 45 -12.89 -3.11 8.24
CA LEU A 45 -12.57 -3.02 6.81
C LEU A 45 -13.35 -1.92 6.09
N ALA A 46 -14.61 -1.69 6.47
CA ALA A 46 -15.40 -0.61 5.90
C ALA A 46 -14.83 0.78 6.26
N ARG A 47 -14.31 0.94 7.48
CA ARG A 47 -13.61 2.17 7.90
C ARG A 47 -12.28 2.32 7.19
N HIS A 48 -11.49 1.25 7.13
CA HIS A 48 -10.24 1.25 6.38
C HIS A 48 -10.47 1.67 4.92
N CYS A 49 -11.44 1.07 4.22
CA CYS A 49 -11.82 1.50 2.86
C CYS A 49 -12.17 2.99 2.77
N LEU A 50 -12.84 3.55 3.78
CA LEU A 50 -13.13 4.99 3.81
C LEU A 50 -11.84 5.82 4.00
N ASP A 51 -10.94 5.42 4.90
CA ASP A 51 -9.65 6.08 5.12
C ASP A 51 -8.85 6.15 3.80
N GLU A 52 -8.79 5.04 3.06
CA GLU A 52 -8.11 4.97 1.76
C GLU A 52 -8.72 5.90 0.71
N LEU A 53 -10.06 6.02 0.69
CA LEU A 53 -10.74 6.95 -0.22
C LEU A 53 -10.50 8.41 0.17
N GLU A 54 -10.37 8.72 1.46
CA GLU A 54 -10.00 10.06 1.93
C GLU A 54 -8.56 10.41 1.55
N HIS A 55 -7.62 9.47 1.66
CA HIS A 55 -6.24 9.65 1.19
C HIS A 55 -6.19 9.86 -0.32
N PHE A 56 -6.95 9.07 -1.07
CA PHE A 56 -7.09 9.22 -2.52
C PHE A 56 -7.57 10.61 -2.92
N GLU A 57 -8.58 11.16 -2.23
CA GLU A 57 -9.12 12.50 -2.50
C GLU A 57 -8.07 13.60 -2.29
N ILE A 58 -7.23 13.47 -1.27
CA ILE A 58 -6.13 14.42 -1.01
C ILE A 58 -5.12 14.38 -2.17
N ILE A 59 -4.75 13.18 -2.63
CA ILE A 59 -3.81 13.00 -3.75
C ILE A 59 -4.40 13.52 -5.06
N ALA A 60 -5.69 13.26 -5.31
CA ALA A 60 -6.41 13.77 -6.48
C ALA A 60 -6.36 15.30 -6.51
N THR A 61 -6.65 15.94 -5.37
CA THR A 61 -6.58 17.39 -5.22
C THR A 61 -5.18 17.92 -5.53
N LEU A 62 -4.13 17.30 -4.97
CA LEU A 62 -2.74 17.70 -5.25
C LEU A 62 -2.38 17.53 -6.73
N LEU A 63 -2.85 16.47 -7.39
CA LEU A 63 -2.60 16.22 -8.80
C LEU A 63 -3.28 17.29 -9.67
N GLU A 64 -4.53 17.63 -9.37
CA GLU A 64 -5.27 18.70 -10.06
C GLU A 64 -4.61 20.07 -9.89
N GLU A 65 -4.12 20.39 -8.69
CA GLU A 65 -3.35 21.61 -8.44
C GLU A 65 -2.05 21.68 -9.27
N GLN A 66 -1.45 20.53 -9.57
CA GLN A 66 -0.31 20.38 -10.47
C GLN A 66 -0.70 20.37 -11.96
N GLY A 67 -1.98 20.49 -12.30
CA GLY A 67 -2.48 20.42 -13.67
C GLY A 67 -2.43 19.00 -14.26
N GLY A 68 -2.39 17.96 -13.43
CA GLY A 68 -2.40 16.56 -13.85
C GLY A 68 -3.80 16.07 -14.28
N GLY A 69 -4.86 16.80 -13.97
CA GLY A 69 -6.23 16.43 -14.31
C GLY A 69 -6.79 15.33 -13.40
N ASP A 70 -7.81 14.62 -13.88
CA ASP A 70 -8.56 13.64 -13.08
C ASP A 70 -7.73 12.37 -12.78
N LEU A 71 -7.42 12.17 -11.50
CA LEU A 71 -6.71 11.01 -11.01
C LEU A 71 -7.53 9.72 -11.18
N MET A 72 -8.86 9.78 -10.97
CA MET A 72 -9.72 8.59 -11.03
C MET A 72 -9.64 7.92 -12.40
N SER A 73 -9.78 8.70 -13.48
CA SER A 73 -9.66 8.21 -14.85
C SER A 73 -8.27 7.65 -15.17
N ARG A 74 -7.21 8.16 -14.55
CA ARG A 74 -5.83 7.70 -14.78
C ARG A 74 -5.56 6.33 -14.17
N VAL A 75 -6.05 6.09 -12.94
CA VAL A 75 -5.68 4.87 -12.19
C VAL A 75 -6.73 3.76 -12.24
N SER A 76 -8.01 4.07 -12.48
CA SER A 76 -9.10 3.08 -12.46
C SER A 76 -8.87 1.88 -13.38
N PRO A 77 -8.38 2.03 -14.64
CA PRO A 77 -8.14 0.88 -15.51
C PRO A 77 -7.16 -0.13 -14.90
N ARG A 78 -6.07 0.36 -14.28
CA ARG A 78 -5.07 -0.50 -13.62
C ARG A 78 -5.61 -1.11 -12.34
N VAL A 79 -6.43 -0.39 -11.57
CA VAL A 79 -7.10 -0.95 -10.37
C VAL A 79 -8.08 -2.06 -10.75
N ALA A 80 -8.80 -1.92 -11.86
CA ALA A 80 -9.75 -2.94 -12.32
C ALA A 80 -9.08 -4.28 -12.70
N GLU A 81 -7.77 -4.29 -12.96
CA GLU A 81 -6.99 -5.49 -13.24
C GLU A 81 -6.51 -6.22 -11.98
N LEU A 82 -6.69 -5.62 -10.79
CA LEU A 82 -6.26 -6.24 -9.55
C LEU A 82 -7.05 -7.51 -9.26
N PRO A 83 -6.38 -8.59 -8.81
CA PRO A 83 -7.09 -9.73 -8.26
C PRO A 83 -7.90 -9.29 -7.04
N SER A 84 -9.00 -10.00 -6.74
CA SER A 84 -9.73 -9.84 -5.49
C SER A 84 -9.40 -10.99 -4.54
N PRO A 85 -9.33 -10.76 -3.22
CA PRO A 85 -9.23 -11.82 -2.23
C PRO A 85 -10.47 -12.72 -2.30
N GLU A 86 -10.26 -14.03 -2.18
CA GLU A 86 -11.34 -15.03 -2.24
C GLU A 86 -11.71 -15.57 -0.86
N THR A 87 -10.85 -15.35 0.14
CA THR A 87 -11.05 -15.85 1.50
C THR A 87 -10.66 -14.80 2.54
N TRP A 88 -11.16 -14.96 3.76
CA TRP A 88 -10.72 -14.10 4.86
C TRP A 88 -9.22 -14.16 5.11
N LEU A 89 -8.60 -15.34 4.98
CA LEU A 89 -7.15 -15.49 5.10
C LEU A 89 -6.41 -14.70 4.02
N GLU A 90 -6.88 -14.73 2.76
CA GLU A 90 -6.28 -13.93 1.70
C GLU A 90 -6.42 -12.43 1.99
N MET A 91 -7.56 -11.98 2.50
CA MET A 91 -7.75 -10.57 2.89
C MET A 91 -6.80 -10.15 4.02
N VAL A 92 -6.61 -11.01 5.03
CA VAL A 92 -5.62 -10.76 6.08
C VAL A 92 -4.20 -10.71 5.51
N VAL A 93 -3.87 -11.59 4.56
CA VAL A 93 -2.57 -11.58 3.87
C VAL A 93 -2.38 -10.32 3.03
N VAL A 94 -3.44 -9.82 2.38
CA VAL A 94 -3.41 -8.53 1.68
C VAL A 94 -3.03 -7.42 2.64
N GLY A 95 -3.66 -7.29 3.81
CA GLY A 95 -3.26 -6.24 4.76
C GLY A 95 -1.87 -6.44 5.39
N ILE A 96 -1.36 -7.68 5.45
CA ILE A 96 0.02 -7.96 5.89
C ILE A 96 1.05 -7.56 4.84
N LEU A 97 0.74 -7.72 3.55
CA LEU A 97 1.65 -7.51 2.44
C LEU A 97 1.49 -6.13 1.80
N PHE A 98 0.29 -5.80 1.35
CA PHE A 98 -0.03 -4.58 0.59
C PHE A 98 0.09 -3.31 1.45
N ASP A 99 -0.68 -3.16 2.53
CA ASP A 99 -0.62 -1.98 3.43
C ASP A 99 0.79 -1.77 3.95
N ARG A 100 1.43 -2.87 4.34
CA ARG A 100 2.81 -2.84 4.79
C ARG A 100 3.77 -2.35 3.70
N ALA A 101 3.58 -2.77 2.45
CA ALA A 101 4.38 -2.28 1.33
C ALA A 101 4.14 -0.78 1.09
N VAL A 102 2.88 -0.33 1.12
CA VAL A 102 2.50 1.09 1.00
C VAL A 102 3.11 1.90 2.13
N TYR A 103 2.98 1.47 3.39
CA TYR A 103 3.63 2.06 4.56
C TYR A 103 5.14 2.26 4.37
N TYR A 104 5.89 1.22 3.96
CA TYR A 104 7.34 1.36 3.77
C TYR A 104 7.69 2.25 2.58
N GLN A 105 6.92 2.21 1.50
CA GLN A 105 7.12 3.10 0.36
C GLN A 105 6.82 4.56 0.73
N LEU A 106 5.77 4.84 1.51
CA LEU A 106 5.46 6.18 2.02
C LEU A 106 6.56 6.73 2.91
N ARG A 107 7.28 5.88 3.66
CA ARG A 107 8.46 6.33 4.41
C ARG A 107 9.57 6.89 3.52
N ALA A 108 9.67 6.43 2.28
CA ALA A 108 10.58 7.03 1.30
C ALA A 108 10.07 8.42 0.83
N TYR A 109 8.76 8.65 0.87
CA TYR A 109 8.11 9.90 0.45
C TYR A 109 8.11 10.94 1.58
N ALA A 110 8.18 10.51 2.84
CA ALA A 110 8.26 11.41 4.00
C ALA A 110 9.51 12.32 3.99
N ALA A 111 10.53 11.97 3.20
CA ALA A 111 11.73 12.79 2.98
C ALA A 111 11.70 13.57 1.65
N ALA A 112 10.56 13.61 0.96
CA ALA A 112 10.43 14.29 -0.32
C ALA A 112 10.69 15.81 -0.18
N PRO A 113 11.34 16.46 -1.17
CA PRO A 113 11.56 17.91 -1.14
C PRO A 113 10.28 18.75 -1.26
N ASP A 114 9.19 18.19 -1.80
CA ASP A 114 7.89 18.88 -1.83
C ASP A 114 7.20 18.64 -0.48
N ALA A 115 7.02 19.71 0.28
CA ALA A 115 6.43 19.66 1.62
C ALA A 115 5.03 19.03 1.63
N ARG A 116 4.23 19.21 0.58
CA ARG A 116 2.87 18.64 0.51
C ARG A 116 2.92 17.12 0.38
N VAL A 117 3.90 16.60 -0.37
CA VAL A 117 4.12 15.15 -0.48
C VAL A 117 4.63 14.59 0.84
N ALA A 118 5.58 15.27 1.48
CA ALA A 118 6.09 14.83 2.78
C ALA A 118 5.00 14.84 3.87
N GLU A 119 4.19 15.90 3.94
CA GLU A 119 3.06 16.02 4.87
C GLU A 119 1.97 14.97 4.62
N LEU A 120 1.60 14.74 3.35
CA LEU A 120 0.71 13.65 2.96
C LEU A 120 1.25 12.31 3.48
N ALA A 121 2.51 12.00 3.19
CA ALA A 121 3.12 10.73 3.59
C ALA A 121 3.10 10.54 5.11
N VAL A 122 3.42 11.58 5.89
CA VAL A 122 3.36 11.52 7.36
C VAL A 122 1.95 11.26 7.87
N ARG A 123 0.93 11.88 7.25
CA ARG A 123 -0.48 11.65 7.63
C ARG A 123 -0.90 10.22 7.34
N VAL A 124 -0.70 9.75 6.11
CA VAL A 124 -1.11 8.39 5.69
C VAL A 124 -0.39 7.32 6.52
N ILE A 125 0.91 7.49 6.79
CA ILE A 125 1.69 6.58 7.65
C ILE A 125 1.06 6.38 9.03
N ALA A 126 0.44 7.40 9.61
CA ALA A 126 -0.17 7.29 10.93
C ALA A 126 -1.39 6.36 10.92
N ASP A 127 -2.21 6.45 9.88
CA ASP A 127 -3.41 5.63 9.70
C ASP A 127 -3.04 4.17 9.37
N GLU A 128 -2.05 3.98 8.48
CA GLU A 128 -1.52 2.68 8.05
C GLU A 128 -1.00 1.79 9.20
N GLN A 129 -0.49 2.40 10.26
CA GLN A 129 -0.03 1.65 11.44
C GLN A 129 -1.18 0.91 12.14
N GLU A 130 -2.37 1.52 12.17
CA GLU A 130 -3.56 0.89 12.75
C GLU A 130 -4.03 -0.27 11.88
N HIS A 131 -4.07 -0.09 10.56
CA HIS A 131 -4.48 -1.12 9.58
C HIS A 131 -3.55 -2.34 9.64
N ILE A 132 -2.24 -2.12 9.66
CA ILE A 132 -1.23 -3.18 9.80
C ILE A 132 -1.41 -3.93 11.13
N ALA A 133 -1.66 -3.21 12.24
CA ALA A 133 -1.86 -3.82 13.54
C ALA A 133 -3.12 -4.71 13.56
N ALA A 134 -4.19 -4.27 12.89
CA ALA A 134 -5.43 -5.04 12.76
C ALA A 134 -5.20 -6.34 11.96
N SER A 135 -4.52 -6.27 10.82
CA SER A 135 -4.16 -7.43 10.00
C SER A 135 -3.29 -8.44 10.75
N GLN A 136 -2.33 -7.96 11.56
CA GLN A 136 -1.53 -8.83 12.42
C GLN A 136 -2.35 -9.51 13.52
N ALA A 137 -3.32 -8.81 14.10
CA ALA A 137 -4.21 -9.39 15.10
C ALA A 137 -5.08 -10.50 14.48
N ALA A 138 -5.64 -10.26 13.30
CA ALA A 138 -6.42 -11.25 12.56
C ALA A 138 -5.58 -12.49 12.18
N LEU A 139 -4.34 -12.29 11.74
CA LEU A 139 -3.42 -13.39 11.41
C LEU A 139 -3.14 -14.28 12.62
N ARG A 140 -2.85 -13.68 13.79
CA ARG A 140 -2.61 -14.42 15.04
C ARG A 140 -3.82 -15.22 15.47
N ASP A 141 -5.02 -14.71 15.21
CA ASP A 141 -6.26 -15.40 15.56
C ASP A 141 -6.55 -16.56 14.60
N LEU A 142 -6.37 -16.36 13.30
CA LEU A 142 -6.43 -17.42 12.29
C LEU A 142 -5.45 -18.55 12.58
N GLY A 143 -4.20 -18.23 12.97
CA GLY A 143 -3.19 -19.24 13.30
C GLY A 143 -3.55 -20.14 14.49
N LYS A 144 -4.49 -19.72 15.35
CA LYS A 144 -5.00 -20.54 16.46
C LYS A 144 -6.18 -21.42 16.07
N ARG A 145 -6.91 -21.04 15.03
CA ARG A 145 -8.25 -21.58 14.72
C ARG A 145 -8.29 -22.43 13.44
N GLU A 146 -7.41 -22.15 12.48
CA GLU A 146 -7.45 -22.76 11.15
C GLU A 146 -6.59 -24.04 11.07
N PRO A 147 -7.13 -25.17 10.57
CA PRO A 147 -6.32 -26.32 10.20
C PRO A 147 -5.47 -26.00 8.97
N ASP A 148 -4.31 -26.67 8.85
CA ASP A 148 -3.34 -26.49 7.76
C ASP A 148 -2.95 -25.02 7.52
N PHE A 149 -3.01 -24.21 8.59
CA PHE A 149 -2.81 -22.76 8.52
C PHE A 149 -1.53 -22.37 7.80
N VAL A 150 -0.40 -23.01 8.14
CA VAL A 150 0.91 -22.69 7.53
C VAL A 150 0.92 -22.91 6.02
N HIS A 151 0.30 -23.99 5.54
CA HIS A 151 0.22 -24.29 4.11
C HIS A 151 -0.65 -23.26 3.40
N ARG A 152 -1.84 -22.98 3.92
CA ARG A 152 -2.77 -22.01 3.34
C ARG A 152 -2.22 -20.59 3.36
N LEU A 153 -1.56 -20.20 4.45
CA LEU A 153 -0.86 -18.93 4.58
C LEU A 153 0.25 -18.81 3.54
N SER A 154 1.06 -19.85 3.36
CA SER A 154 2.13 -19.86 2.36
C SER A 154 1.58 -19.68 0.93
N THR A 155 0.49 -20.38 0.59
CA THR A 155 -0.18 -20.24 -0.72
C THR A 155 -0.72 -18.82 -0.93
N ALA A 156 -1.38 -18.25 0.08
CA ALA A 156 -1.88 -16.88 0.00
C ALA A 156 -0.73 -15.87 -0.14
N VAL A 157 0.38 -16.06 0.58
CA VAL A 157 1.58 -15.23 0.45
C VAL A 157 2.14 -15.31 -0.96
N ASP A 158 2.27 -16.51 -1.56
CA ASP A 158 2.79 -16.66 -2.92
C ASP A 158 1.91 -15.95 -3.97
N ARG A 159 0.59 -15.98 -3.77
CA ARG A 159 -0.37 -15.28 -4.63
C ARG A 159 -0.25 -13.76 -4.55
N TRP A 160 -0.09 -13.22 -3.35
CA TRP A 160 -0.21 -11.77 -3.10
C TRP A 160 1.12 -11.01 -3.01
N LEU A 161 2.23 -11.72 -2.79
CA LEU A 161 3.55 -11.11 -2.71
C LEU A 161 3.92 -10.30 -3.97
N PRO A 162 3.67 -10.77 -5.21
CA PRO A 162 3.96 -9.98 -6.41
C PRO A 162 3.22 -8.63 -6.45
N THR A 163 1.94 -8.60 -6.07
CA THR A 163 1.15 -7.36 -6.01
C THR A 163 1.74 -6.37 -5.00
N SER A 164 2.17 -6.86 -3.83
CA SER A 164 2.83 -6.01 -2.84
C SER A 164 4.21 -5.52 -3.28
N LEU A 165 4.98 -6.32 -4.03
CA LEU A 165 6.30 -5.89 -4.51
C LEU A 165 6.18 -4.84 -5.62
N ALA A 166 5.12 -4.88 -6.42
CA ALA A 166 4.81 -3.85 -7.41
C ALA A 166 4.59 -2.46 -6.76
N CYS A 167 4.34 -2.41 -5.44
CA CYS A 167 4.32 -1.18 -4.65
C CYS A 167 5.71 -0.55 -4.44
N PHE A 168 6.79 -1.08 -4.99
CA PHE A 168 8.08 -0.38 -4.91
C PHE A 168 8.48 0.32 -6.21
N ASP A 169 7.64 0.25 -7.25
CA ASP A 169 7.84 0.88 -8.56
C ASP A 169 9.22 0.60 -9.20
N ASP A 170 9.27 -0.28 -10.20
CA ASP A 170 10.52 -0.56 -10.91
C ASP A 170 10.90 0.53 -11.91
N GLU A 171 9.94 1.32 -12.36
CA GLU A 171 10.14 2.34 -13.39
C GLU A 171 10.62 3.68 -12.81
N ALA A 172 11.68 4.22 -13.38
CA ALA A 172 12.21 5.53 -12.99
C ALA A 172 11.17 6.64 -13.20
N LEU A 173 11.04 7.53 -12.23
CA LEU A 173 10.23 8.74 -12.41
C LEU A 173 10.85 9.67 -13.47
N PRO A 174 10.05 10.50 -14.16
CA PRO A 174 10.57 11.58 -14.98
C PRO A 174 11.55 12.46 -14.20
N ALA A 175 12.51 13.08 -14.88
CA ALA A 175 13.44 14.00 -14.23
C ALA A 175 12.68 15.17 -13.59
N CYS A 176 13.02 15.48 -12.33
CA CYS A 176 12.44 16.61 -11.61
C CYS A 176 13.43 17.79 -11.58
N PRO A 177 13.02 19.01 -11.97
CA PRO A 177 13.86 20.20 -11.85
C PRO A 177 14.31 20.51 -10.41
N ALA A 178 13.54 20.09 -9.40
CA ALA A 178 13.84 20.28 -7.98
C ALA A 178 14.68 19.13 -7.37
N GLY A 179 15.13 18.18 -8.18
CA GLY A 179 15.75 16.93 -7.72
C GLY A 179 14.72 15.81 -7.45
N PRO A 180 15.17 14.56 -7.30
CA PRO A 180 14.25 13.42 -7.18
C PRO A 180 13.40 13.54 -5.92
N HIS A 181 12.07 13.40 -6.07
CA HIS A 181 11.17 13.35 -4.91
C HIS A 181 11.40 12.09 -4.07
N VAL A 182 11.95 11.04 -4.68
CA VAL A 182 12.35 9.80 -4.02
C VAL A 182 13.65 9.35 -4.66
N SER A 183 14.71 9.21 -3.87
CA SER A 183 15.98 8.67 -4.37
C SER A 183 15.89 7.16 -4.57
N SER A 184 16.68 6.61 -5.48
CA SER A 184 16.82 5.15 -5.63
C SER A 184 17.25 4.50 -4.32
N GLU A 185 18.14 5.15 -3.57
CA GLU A 185 18.58 4.68 -2.25
C GLU A 185 17.43 4.61 -1.25
N ALA A 186 16.57 5.63 -1.17
CA ALA A 186 15.42 5.63 -0.26
C ALA A 186 14.42 4.52 -0.60
N ARG A 187 14.17 4.29 -1.90
CA ARG A 187 13.34 3.18 -2.39
C ARG A 187 13.96 1.82 -2.05
N ASP A 188 15.26 1.64 -2.29
CA ASP A 188 15.96 0.38 -2.02
C ASP A 188 16.01 0.06 -0.52
N VAL A 189 16.16 1.10 0.32
CA VAL A 189 16.02 1.00 1.78
C VAL A 189 14.60 0.56 2.14
N ALA A 190 13.57 1.21 1.61
CA ALA A 190 12.17 0.88 1.87
C ALA A 190 11.84 -0.57 1.49
N LEU A 191 12.24 -1.01 0.30
CA LEU A 191 12.03 -2.38 -0.17
C LEU A 191 12.77 -3.41 0.71
N ARG A 192 14.02 -3.13 1.07
CA ARG A 192 14.79 -4.01 1.95
C ARG A 192 14.13 -4.13 3.33
N THR A 193 13.76 -3.02 3.95
CA THR A 193 13.12 -3.03 5.27
C THR A 193 11.73 -3.68 5.23
N TYR A 194 10.97 -3.50 4.14
CA TYR A 194 9.74 -4.24 3.91
C TYR A 194 9.97 -5.75 3.94
N ARG A 195 10.90 -6.26 3.12
CA ARG A 195 11.26 -7.68 3.03
C ARG A 195 11.72 -8.26 4.38
N GLU A 196 12.58 -7.52 5.09
CA GLU A 196 13.05 -7.89 6.44
C GLU A 196 11.87 -7.99 7.42
N SER A 197 10.94 -7.03 7.38
CA SER A 197 9.77 -7.02 8.26
C SER A 197 8.81 -8.18 7.99
N LEU A 198 8.70 -8.64 6.74
CA LEU A 198 7.91 -9.84 6.40
C LEU A 198 8.56 -11.10 6.94
N ALA A 199 9.88 -11.22 6.79
CA ALA A 199 10.64 -12.34 7.33
C ALA A 199 10.49 -12.45 8.86
N GLU A 200 10.54 -11.31 9.56
CA GLU A 200 10.35 -11.24 11.02
C GLU A 200 8.92 -11.62 11.42
N LEU A 201 7.92 -11.18 10.66
CA LEU A 201 6.50 -11.38 10.99
C LEU A 201 6.00 -12.79 10.65
N LEU A 202 6.33 -13.28 9.44
CA LEU A 202 5.79 -14.52 8.88
C LEU A 202 6.70 -15.73 9.13
N GLY A 203 8.00 -15.50 9.39
CA GLY A 203 8.95 -16.56 9.75
C GLY A 203 8.49 -17.38 10.96
N PRO A 204 8.13 -16.74 12.10
CA PRO A 204 7.57 -17.45 13.26
C PRO A 204 6.23 -18.16 12.98
N GLN A 205 5.52 -17.80 11.91
CA GLN A 205 4.29 -18.48 11.47
C GLN A 205 4.56 -19.70 10.58
N GLY A 206 5.83 -20.05 10.34
CA GLY A 206 6.24 -21.20 9.52
C GLY A 206 6.38 -20.89 8.03
N VAL A 207 6.27 -19.63 7.60
CA VAL A 207 6.54 -19.23 6.22
C VAL A 207 8.05 -19.04 6.03
N SER A 208 8.64 -19.65 5.00
CA SER A 208 10.09 -19.56 4.77
C SER A 208 10.54 -18.10 4.54
N PRO A 209 11.49 -17.56 5.33
CA PRO A 209 12.02 -16.21 5.14
C PRO A 209 12.69 -15.98 3.79
N GLU A 210 13.23 -17.05 3.18
CA GLU A 210 13.90 -16.98 1.87
C GLU A 210 12.99 -16.44 0.77
N ARG A 211 11.66 -16.60 0.93
CA ARG A 211 10.64 -16.04 0.02
C ARG A 211 10.71 -14.52 -0.09
N PHE A 212 11.16 -13.85 0.98
CA PHE A 212 11.21 -12.39 1.04
C PHE A 212 12.61 -11.85 0.78
N LEU A 213 13.64 -12.63 1.10
CA LEU A 213 15.04 -12.19 1.07
C LEU A 213 15.76 -12.48 -0.26
N ALA A 214 15.13 -13.19 -1.18
CA ALA A 214 15.65 -13.39 -2.53
C ALA A 214 15.79 -12.04 -3.26
N LYS A 215 16.92 -11.84 -3.94
CA LYS A 215 17.25 -10.60 -4.65
C LYS A 215 16.33 -10.37 -5.83
#